data_AF-A0A957PCQ4-F1
#
_entry.id   AF-A0A957PCQ4-F1
#
_cell.length_a   1.000
_cell.length_b   1.000
_cell.length_c   1.000
_cell.angle_alpha   90.00
_cell.angle_beta   90.00
_cell.angle_gamma   90.00
#
_symmetry.space_group_name_H-M   'P 1'
#
loop_
_entity.id
_entity.type
_entity.pdbx_description
1 polymer ?
#
loop_
_entity_poly.entity_id
_entity_poly.type
_entity_poly.pdbx_seq_one_letter_code
_entity_poly.pdbx_strand_id
1 'polypeptide(L)'
;MNTVVKSPTQTVLIGPEQPFVIIGERINPTGRKRLEAEMLAGDLSRVERDALAQVAAGAHILDINSGVTSIEPHKTEPELMTRCIELV
;
A
#
# COMPACT_ATOMS: atom_id res chain seq x y z
N MET A 1 1.73 -6.93 -25.52
CA MET A 1 1.34 -5.64 -24.94
C MET A 1 1.78 -5.64 -23.48
N ASN A 2 2.44 -4.58 -23.01
CA ASN A 2 2.91 -4.46 -21.63
C ASN A 2 2.10 -3.39 -20.89
N THR A 3 1.72 -3.67 -19.66
CA THR A 3 1.26 -2.68 -18.68
C THR A 3 2.47 -2.08 -17.99
N VAL A 4 2.47 -0.76 -17.78
CA VAL A 4 3.59 -0.03 -17.19
C VAL A 4 3.14 0.63 -15.90
N VAL A 5 3.81 0.32 -14.80
CA VAL A 5 3.61 0.95 -13.48
C VAL A 5 4.88 1.73 -13.12
N LYS A 6 4.75 2.97 -12.65
CA LYS A 6 5.89 3.84 -12.36
C LYS A 6 5.77 4.53 -11.00
N SER A 7 6.91 4.70 -10.35
CA SER A 7 7.13 5.64 -9.26
C SER A 7 8.18 6.68 -9.71
N PRO A 8 8.51 7.70 -8.90
CA PRO A 8 9.58 8.64 -9.21
C PRO A 8 10.95 7.99 -9.47
N THR A 9 11.21 6.81 -8.89
CA THR A 9 12.52 6.15 -8.92
C THR A 9 12.54 4.79 -9.62
N GLN A 10 11.37 4.20 -9.93
CA GLN A 10 11.28 2.84 -10.47
C GLN A 10 10.21 2.72 -11.56
N THR A 11 10.44 1.85 -12.53
CA THR A 11 9.45 1.42 -13.54
C THR A 11 9.34 -0.09 -13.51
N VAL A 12 8.13 -0.61 -13.44
CA VAL A 12 7.81 -2.05 -13.47
C VAL A 12 6.96 -2.32 -14.73
N LEU A 13 7.40 -3.31 -15.51
CA LEU A 13 6.68 -3.78 -16.71
C LEU A 13 5.97 -5.09 -16.38
N ILE A 14 4.67 -5.16 -16.68
CA ILE A 14 3.85 -6.36 -16.50
C ILE A 14 3.40 -6.82 -17.89
N GLY A 15 3.74 -8.05 -18.26
CA GLY A 15 3.35 -8.62 -19.55
C GLY A 15 3.84 -10.05 -19.76
N PRO A 16 3.41 -10.74 -20.83
CA PRO A 16 3.71 -12.15 -21.06
C PRO A 16 5.21 -12.49 -21.17
N GLU A 17 6.03 -11.54 -21.60
CA GLU A 17 7.49 -11.69 -21.76
C GLU A 17 8.30 -11.02 -20.64
N GLN A 18 7.63 -10.55 -19.58
CA GLN A 18 8.28 -9.89 -18.45
C GLN A 18 8.43 -10.86 -17.27
N PRO A 19 9.40 -10.63 -16.37
CA PRO A 19 9.50 -11.39 -15.12
C PRO A 19 8.22 -11.32 -14.29
N PHE A 20 8.00 -12.32 -13.44
CA PHE A 20 6.86 -12.33 -12.53
C PHE A 20 6.94 -11.16 -11.54
N VAL A 21 5.85 -10.39 -11.43
CA VAL A 21 5.76 -9.22 -10.55
C VAL A 21 5.04 -9.61 -9.27
N ILE A 22 5.73 -9.45 -8.13
CA ILE A 22 5.17 -9.65 -6.79
C ILE A 22 4.56 -8.34 -6.30
N ILE A 23 3.27 -8.37 -5.97
CA ILE A 23 2.54 -7.27 -5.33
C ILE A 23 2.42 -7.58 -3.85
N GLY A 24 2.99 -6.74 -2.98
CA GLY A 24 2.86 -6.88 -1.54
C GLY A 24 1.51 -6.38 -1.04
N GLU A 25 0.75 -7.23 -0.33
CA GLU A 25 -0.63 -6.95 0.12
C GLU A 25 -0.76 -6.46 1.57
N ARG A 26 0.35 -6.36 2.32
CA ARG A 26 0.25 -6.21 3.79
C ARG A 26 -0.29 -4.85 4.23
N ILE A 27 -0.23 -3.81 3.40
CA ILE A 27 -0.77 -2.48 3.74
C ILE A 27 -2.28 -2.50 3.51
N ASN A 28 -2.97 -3.22 4.39
CA ASN A 28 -4.42 -3.37 4.35
C ASN A 28 -4.95 -3.57 5.78
N PRO A 29 -5.76 -2.64 6.32
CA PRO A 29 -6.28 -2.73 7.68
C PRO A 29 -7.37 -3.80 7.85
N THR A 30 -7.95 -4.34 6.76
CA THR A 30 -9.02 -5.34 6.82
C THR A 30 -8.57 -6.58 7.59
N GLY A 31 -9.26 -6.89 8.69
CA GLY A 31 -8.90 -8.00 9.57
C GLY A 31 -7.67 -7.75 10.46
N ARG A 32 -7.00 -6.59 10.34
CA ARG A 32 -5.83 -6.18 11.13
C ARG A 32 -6.22 -5.08 12.13
N LYS A 33 -7.00 -5.43 13.15
CA LYS A 33 -7.55 -4.51 14.17
C LYS A 33 -6.53 -3.48 14.71
N ARG A 34 -5.28 -3.88 14.89
CA ARG A 34 -4.21 -2.99 15.35
C ARG A 34 -3.78 -1.96 14.29
N LEU A 35 -3.61 -2.38 13.03
CA LEU A 35 -3.29 -1.47 11.94
C LEU A 35 -4.45 -0.50 11.70
N GLU A 36 -5.69 -1.01 11.72
CA GLU A 36 -6.89 -0.18 11.62
C GLU A 36 -6.91 0.92 12.70
N ALA A 37 -6.72 0.56 13.97
CA ALA A 37 -6.69 1.52 15.08
C ALA A 37 -5.53 2.54 14.97
N GLU A 38 -4.34 2.11 14.56
CA GLU A 38 -3.18 2.99 14.37
C GLU A 38 -3.45 3.99 13.22
N MET A 39 -3.97 3.52 12.08
CA MET A 39 -4.33 4.38 10.95
C MET A 39 -5.43 5.40 11.28
N LEU A 40 -6.45 4.97 12.05
CA LEU A 40 -7.52 5.86 12.55
C LEU A 40 -6.99 6.94 13.50
N ALA A 41 -5.95 6.62 14.28
CA ALA A 41 -5.26 7.57 15.14
C ALA A 41 -4.25 8.46 14.36
N GLY A 42 -4.11 8.26 13.05
CA GLY A 42 -3.15 8.97 12.21
C GLY A 42 -1.70 8.50 12.37
N ASP A 43 -1.47 7.41 13.09
CA ASP A 43 -0.17 6.75 13.24
C ASP A 43 0.09 5.80 12.06
N LEU A 44 0.92 6.27 11.12
CA LEU A 44 1.30 5.52 9.93
C LEU A 44 2.63 4.77 10.08
N SER A 45 3.21 4.71 11.29
CA SER A 45 4.51 4.05 11.52
C SER A 45 4.50 2.55 11.20
N ARG A 46 3.34 1.89 11.28
CA ARG A 46 3.20 0.50 10.82
C ARG A 46 3.14 0.40 9.30
N VAL A 47 2.49 1.35 8.62
CA VAL A 47 2.42 1.38 7.15
C VAL A 47 3.83 1.47 6.58
N GLU A 48 4.65 2.40 7.08
CA GLU A 48 6.06 2.55 6.69
C GLU A 48 6.86 1.25 6.92
N ARG A 49 6.74 0.65 8.11
CA ARG A 49 7.43 -0.61 8.42
C ARG A 49 7.00 -1.77 7.53
N ASP A 50 5.70 -1.93 7.30
CA ASP A 50 5.19 -2.98 6.42
C ASP A 50 5.60 -2.71 4.94
N ALA A 51 5.69 -1.46 4.50
CA ALA A 51 6.21 -1.10 3.16
C ALA A 51 7.68 -1.53 2.99
N LEU A 52 8.55 -1.08 3.90
CA LEU A 52 9.98 -1.42 3.88
C LEU A 52 10.21 -2.93 3.97
N ALA A 53 9.48 -3.62 4.86
CA ALA A 53 9.60 -5.05 5.02
C ALA A 53 9.18 -5.83 3.77
N GLN A 54 8.15 -5.36 3.05
CA GLN A 54 7.69 -6.00 1.82
C GLN A 54 8.68 -5.80 0.67
N VAL A 55 9.23 -4.59 0.51
CA VAL A 55 10.30 -4.32 -0.47
C VAL A 55 11.53 -5.19 -0.18
N ALA A 56 11.96 -5.25 1.10
CA ALA A 56 13.06 -6.11 1.52
C ALA A 56 12.79 -7.61 1.29
N ALA A 57 11.52 -8.03 1.31
CA ALA A 57 11.09 -9.39 1.00
C ALA A 57 10.90 -9.66 -0.50
N GLY A 58 11.16 -8.68 -1.38
CA GLY A 58 11.09 -8.84 -2.84
C GLY A 58 9.78 -8.40 -3.49
N ALA A 59 8.94 -7.63 -2.80
CA ALA A 59 7.80 -6.99 -3.44
C ALA A 59 8.30 -5.94 -4.45
N HIS A 60 7.74 -5.97 -5.66
CA HIS A 60 8.08 -5.05 -6.75
C HIS A 60 7.10 -3.87 -6.81
N ILE A 61 5.88 -4.11 -6.36
CA ILE A 61 4.77 -3.16 -6.24
C ILE A 61 4.15 -3.38 -4.85
N LEU A 62 3.60 -2.34 -4.25
CA LEU A 62 2.83 -2.42 -3.02
C LEU A 62 1.36 -2.12 -3.31
N ASP A 63 0.47 -2.99 -2.85
CA ASP A 63 -0.96 -2.70 -2.75
C ASP A 63 -1.21 -1.91 -1.47
N ILE A 64 -2.03 -0.85 -1.57
CA ILE A 64 -2.35 0.04 -0.47
C ILE A 64 -3.87 0.13 -0.35
N ASN A 65 -4.38 -0.31 0.80
CA ASN A 65 -5.77 -0.15 1.18
C ASN A 65 -5.84 0.68 2.47
N SER A 66 -6.59 1.77 2.44
CA SER A 66 -6.83 2.67 3.57
C SER A 66 -8.29 2.66 4.04
N GLY A 67 -9.10 1.72 3.55
CA GLY A 67 -10.48 1.53 3.95
C GLY A 67 -10.57 1.04 5.39
N VAL A 68 -11.04 1.90 6.28
CA VAL A 68 -11.26 1.60 7.70
C VAL A 68 -12.76 1.40 7.93
N THR A 69 -13.15 0.33 8.62
CA THR A 69 -14.56 -0.11 8.69
C THR A 69 -15.42 0.72 9.64
N SER A 70 -14.79 1.58 10.44
CA SER A 70 -15.39 2.20 11.63
C SER A 70 -15.70 3.70 11.50
N ILE A 71 -15.42 4.33 10.35
CA ILE A 71 -15.75 5.75 10.08
C ILE A 71 -16.45 5.87 8.73
N GLU A 72 -17.24 6.93 8.53
CA GLU A 72 -17.79 7.36 7.24
C GLU A 72 -16.71 7.30 6.14
N PRO A 73 -16.64 6.21 5.34
CA PRO A 73 -15.44 5.89 4.56
C PRO A 73 -15.14 6.99 3.54
N HIS A 74 -16.18 7.57 2.97
CA HIS A 74 -16.10 8.65 2.00
C HIS A 74 -15.45 9.94 2.53
N LYS A 75 -15.40 10.15 3.84
CA LYS A 75 -14.73 11.33 4.43
C LYS A 75 -13.30 11.04 4.85
N THR A 76 -13.04 9.88 5.46
CA THR A 76 -11.72 9.59 6.03
C THR A 76 -10.77 8.86 5.09
N GLU A 77 -11.29 8.02 4.21
CA GLU A 77 -10.45 7.22 3.31
C GLU A 77 -9.64 8.08 2.34
N PRO A 78 -10.17 9.16 1.72
CA PRO A 78 -9.38 9.97 0.78
C PRO A 78 -8.13 10.58 1.41
N GLU A 79 -8.26 11.21 2.59
CA GLU A 79 -7.12 11.83 3.28
C GLU A 79 -6.11 10.77 3.74
N LEU A 80 -6.59 9.66 4.30
CA LEU A 80 -5.74 8.58 4.76
C LEU A 80 -5.00 7.91 3.60
N MET A 81 -5.66 7.72 2.46
CA MET A 81 -5.07 7.20 1.22
C MET A 81 -3.93 8.11 0.75
N THR A 82 -4.19 9.42 0.64
CA THR A 82 -3.16 10.40 0.24
C THR A 82 -1.95 10.33 1.17
N ARG A 83 -2.17 10.34 2.49
CA ARG A 83 -1.06 10.25 3.46
C ARG A 83 -0.29 8.94 3.36
N CYS A 84 -0.96 7.82 3.09
CA CYS A 84 -0.28 6.54 2.87
C CYS A 84 0.57 6.55 1.60
N ILE A 85 0.07 7.12 0.49
CA ILE A 85 0.80 7.22 -0.78
C ILE A 85 1.99 8.18 -0.67
N GLU A 86 1.86 9.30 0.03
CA GLU A 86 2.95 10.26 0.21
C GLU A 86 4.10 9.72 1.08
N LEU A 87 3.79 8.76 1.96
CA LEU A 87 4.73 8.14 2.87
C LEU A 87 5.62 7.07 2.19
N VAL A 88 5.11 6.38 1.17
CA VAL A 88 5.71 5.16 0.57
C VAL A 88 6.23 5.39 -0.84
#